data_AF-A0A843HHB0-F1
#
_entry.id   AF-A0A843HHB0-F1
#
_cell.length_a   1.000
_cell.length_b   1.000
_cell.length_c   1.000
_cell.angle_alpha   90.00
_cell.angle_beta   90.00
_cell.angle_gamma   90.00
#
_symmetry.space_group_name_H-M   'P 1'
#
loop_
_entity.id
_entity.type
_entity.pdbx_description
1 polymer ?
#
loop_
_entity_poly.entity_id
_entity_poly.type
_entity_poly.pdbx_seq_one_letter_code
_entity_poly.pdbx_strand_id
1 'polypeptide(L)'
;MIDEKASEHIKKAVEHELQNIQRNWGGTYHSTHEAFAVLKEETEEAADALDLLNSRLEQIWNDVKLNWDSDTTIYGAQQAAIALAEESVQCAAVCMKFLESIKKK
;
A
#
# COMPACT_ATOMS: atom_id res chain seq x y z
N MET A 1 -1.42 9.18 -15.96
CA MET A 1 -0.38 9.78 -15.10
C MET A 1 -1.10 10.46 -13.95
N ILE A 2 -0.72 10.18 -12.71
CA ILE A 2 -1.34 10.84 -11.54
C ILE A 2 -0.95 12.32 -11.53
N ASP A 3 -1.80 13.17 -10.97
CA ASP A 3 -1.53 14.60 -10.79
C ASP A 3 -0.22 14.85 -10.02
N GLU A 4 0.47 15.94 -10.33
CA GLU A 4 1.78 16.26 -9.73
C GLU A 4 1.69 16.47 -8.22
N LYS A 5 0.66 17.18 -7.73
CA LYS A 5 0.47 17.40 -6.29
C LYS A 5 0.12 16.10 -5.59
N ALA A 6 -0.69 15.26 -6.22
CA ALA A 6 -0.99 13.93 -5.69
C ALA A 6 0.29 13.07 -5.61
N SER A 7 1.16 13.11 -6.62
CA SER A 7 2.47 12.44 -6.57
C SER A 7 3.35 12.98 -5.44
N GLU A 8 3.37 14.29 -5.21
CA GLU A 8 4.09 14.90 -4.08
C GLU A 8 3.53 14.43 -2.73
N HIS A 9 2.20 14.36 -2.59
CA HIS A 9 1.56 13.85 -1.37
C HIS A 9 1.90 12.39 -1.11
N ILE A 10 1.97 11.55 -2.14
CA ILE A 10 2.41 10.15 -2.00
C ILE A 10 3.84 10.10 -1.46
N LYS A 11 4.77 10.89 -2.01
CA LYS A 11 6.16 10.94 -1.51
C LYS A 11 6.22 11.38 -0.04
N LYS A 12 5.44 12.38 0.35
CA LYS A 12 5.32 12.81 1.75
C LYS A 12 4.72 11.71 2.64
N ALA A 13 3.75 10.96 2.14
CA ALA A 13 3.19 9.81 2.86
C ALA A 13 4.25 8.74 3.11
N VAL A 14 5.12 8.44 2.12
CA VAL A 14 6.27 7.53 2.32
C VAL A 14 7.20 8.03 3.41
N GLU A 15 7.53 9.32 3.41
CA GLU A 15 8.38 9.91 4.46
C GLU A 15 7.75 9.83 5.85
N HIS A 16 6.44 10.09 5.95
CA HIS A 16 5.70 9.98 7.21
C HIS A 16 5.64 8.52 7.69
N GLU A 17 5.43 7.57 6.79
CA GLU A 17 5.39 6.16 7.16
C GLU A 17 6.77 5.67 7.59
N LEU A 18 7.85 6.05 6.88
CA LEU A 18 9.20 5.75 7.31
C LEU A 18 9.47 6.27 8.74
N GLN A 19 9.06 7.50 9.05
CA GLN A 19 9.19 8.07 10.39
C GLN A 19 8.36 7.31 11.42
N ASN A 20 7.15 6.89 11.06
CA ASN A 20 6.29 6.06 11.90
C ASN A 20 6.97 4.70 12.21
N ILE A 21 7.48 4.03 11.17
CA ILE A 21 8.17 2.74 11.30
C ILE A 21 9.42 2.89 12.19
N GLN A 22 10.20 3.94 11.99
CA GLN A 22 11.40 4.19 12.79
C GLN A 22 11.08 4.53 14.25
N ARG A 23 10.00 5.27 14.50
CA ARG A 23 9.57 5.65 15.85
C ARG A 23 9.09 4.46 16.66
N ASN A 24 8.27 3.59 16.07
CA ASN A 24 7.62 2.52 16.82
C ASN A 24 8.43 1.20 16.82
N TRP A 25 9.23 0.94 15.78
CA TRP A 25 10.01 -0.31 15.62
C TRP A 25 11.51 -0.07 15.43
N GLY A 26 12.02 1.09 15.83
CA GLY A 26 13.44 1.40 15.84
C GLY A 26 14.01 1.86 14.49
N GLY A 27 15.11 2.62 14.57
CA GLY A 27 15.67 3.34 13.43
C GLY A 27 16.29 2.49 12.31
N THR A 28 16.61 1.23 12.56
CA THR A 28 17.15 0.29 11.55
C THR A 28 16.74 -1.15 11.87
N TYR A 29 16.72 -2.00 10.86
CA TYR A 29 16.57 -3.44 11.03
C TYR A 29 17.84 -4.08 11.61
N HIS A 30 17.70 -5.11 12.42
CA HIS A 30 18.80 -5.89 12.97
C HIS A 30 19.47 -6.75 11.88
N SER A 31 18.69 -7.27 10.92
CA SER A 31 19.19 -8.12 9.84
C SER A 31 18.52 -7.86 8.49
N THR A 32 19.15 -8.33 7.41
CA THR A 32 18.55 -8.31 6.07
C THR A 32 17.35 -9.26 5.97
N HIS A 33 17.32 -10.34 6.77
CA HIS A 33 16.20 -11.28 6.83
C HIS A 33 14.97 -10.64 7.45
N GLU A 34 15.15 -9.87 8.53
CA GLU A 34 14.07 -9.10 9.17
C GLU A 34 13.49 -8.07 8.20
N ALA A 35 14.36 -7.29 7.53
CA ALA A 35 13.92 -6.31 6.56
C ALA A 35 13.17 -6.94 5.37
N PHE A 36 13.64 -8.10 4.87
CA PHE A 36 12.94 -8.86 3.83
C PHE A 36 11.58 -9.38 4.30
N ALA A 37 11.49 -9.91 5.52
CA ALA A 37 10.24 -10.43 6.06
C ALA A 37 9.16 -9.34 6.12
N VAL A 38 9.51 -8.15 6.63
CA VAL A 38 8.58 -7.00 6.67
C VAL A 38 8.20 -6.56 5.25
N LEU A 39 9.17 -6.41 4.34
CA LEU A 39 8.85 -6.03 2.95
C LEU A 39 7.92 -7.04 2.26
N LYS A 40 8.12 -8.32 2.55
CA LYS A 40 7.28 -9.39 2.02
C LYS A 40 5.85 -9.30 2.57
N GLU A 41 5.68 -9.02 3.86
CA GLU A 41 4.38 -8.80 4.49
C GLU A 41 3.62 -7.65 3.82
N GLU A 42 4.23 -6.47 3.70
CA GLU A 42 3.60 -5.31 3.02
C GLU A 42 3.23 -5.61 1.55
N THR A 43 4.04 -6.43 0.87
CA THR A 43 3.76 -6.83 -0.52
C THR A 43 2.59 -7.81 -0.59
N GLU A 44 2.45 -8.70 0.38
CA GLU A 44 1.33 -9.64 0.48
C GLU A 44 0.03 -8.89 0.81
N GLU A 45 0.06 -7.90 1.71
CA GLU A 45 -1.10 -7.04 2.01
C GLU A 45 -1.53 -6.20 0.78
N ALA A 46 -0.56 -5.68 0.02
CA ALA A 46 -0.86 -5.01 -1.24
C ALA A 46 -1.53 -5.96 -2.25
N ALA A 47 -1.10 -7.22 -2.33
CA ALA A 47 -1.71 -8.21 -3.20
C ALA A 47 -3.16 -8.52 -2.78
N ASP A 48 -3.41 -8.68 -1.48
CA ASP A 48 -4.75 -8.90 -0.93
C ASP A 48 -5.70 -7.72 -1.24
N ALA A 49 -5.21 -6.48 -1.12
CA ALA A 49 -5.97 -5.28 -1.47
C ALA A 49 -6.30 -5.21 -2.97
N LEU A 50 -5.37 -5.61 -3.84
CA LEU A 50 -5.59 -5.71 -5.28
C LEU A 50 -6.63 -6.78 -5.61
N ASP A 51 -6.57 -7.94 -4.98
CA ASP A 51 -7.54 -9.03 -5.17
C ASP A 51 -8.95 -8.61 -4.73
N LEU A 52 -9.05 -7.84 -3.63
CA LEU A 52 -10.31 -7.25 -3.20
C LEU A 52 -10.84 -6.24 -4.23
N LEU A 53 -9.98 -5.37 -4.76
CA LEU A 53 -10.36 -4.41 -5.81
C LEU A 53 -10.87 -5.14 -7.07
N ASN A 54 -10.16 -6.18 -7.52
CA ASN A 54 -10.57 -7.00 -8.66
C ASN A 54 -11.93 -7.66 -8.42
N SER A 55 -12.13 -8.22 -7.22
CA SER A 55 -13.41 -8.83 -6.83
C SER A 55 -14.57 -7.81 -6.87
N ARG A 56 -14.32 -6.56 -6.44
CA ARG A 56 -15.34 -5.49 -6.52
C ARG A 56 -15.60 -5.07 -7.96
N LEU A 57 -14.59 -5.02 -8.83
CA LEU A 57 -14.77 -4.73 -10.26
C LEU A 57 -15.63 -5.78 -10.95
N GLU A 58 -15.42 -7.06 -10.65
CA GLU A 58 -16.26 -8.15 -11.18
C GLU A 58 -17.72 -8.01 -10.74
N GLN A 59 -17.95 -7.64 -9.47
CA GLN A 59 -19.28 -7.40 -8.94
C GLN A 59 -19.95 -6.18 -9.60
N ILE A 60 -19.24 -5.05 -9.72
CA ILE A 60 -19.73 -3.85 -10.44
C ILE A 60 -20.12 -4.23 -11.87
N TRP A 61 -19.30 -5.04 -12.56
CA TRP A 61 -19.62 -5.48 -13.91
C TRP A 61 -20.90 -6.33 -13.97
N ASN A 62 -21.12 -7.19 -12.98
CA ASN A 62 -22.38 -7.95 -12.88
C ASN A 62 -23.58 -7.04 -12.65
N ASP A 63 -23.46 -6.06 -11.75
CA ASP A 63 -24.52 -5.09 -11.46
C ASP A 63 -24.89 -4.28 -12.71
N VAL A 64 -23.88 -3.80 -13.46
CA VAL A 64 -24.06 -3.10 -14.75
C VAL A 64 -24.81 -3.96 -15.77
N LYS A 65 -24.42 -5.23 -15.94
CA LYS A 65 -25.11 -6.14 -16.88
C LYS A 65 -26.58 -6.36 -16.52
N LEU A 66 -26.91 -6.34 -15.23
CA LEU A 66 -28.24 -6.59 -14.72
C LEU A 66 -29.07 -5.31 -14.53
N ASN A 67 -28.51 -4.14 -14.84
CA ASN A 67 -29.09 -2.82 -14.56
C ASN A 67 -29.45 -2.65 -13.08
N TRP A 68 -28.61 -3.17 -12.18
CA TRP A 68 -28.75 -3.03 -10.74
C TRP A 68 -27.97 -1.82 -10.22
N ASP A 69 -28.37 -1.34 -9.04
CA ASP A 69 -27.62 -0.35 -8.30
C ASP A 69 -26.29 -0.92 -7.80
N SER A 70 -25.23 -0.12 -7.86
CA SER A 70 -23.85 -0.53 -7.56
C SER A 70 -23.13 0.43 -6.60
N ASP A 71 -23.84 1.41 -6.02
CA ASP A 71 -23.25 2.45 -5.17
C ASP A 71 -22.37 1.89 -4.04
N THR A 72 -22.86 0.86 -3.34
CA THR A 72 -22.12 0.20 -2.25
C THR A 72 -20.88 -0.56 -2.75
N THR A 73 -20.98 -1.23 -3.90
CA THR A 73 -19.86 -1.95 -4.52
C THR A 73 -18.79 -1.00 -5.02
N ILE A 74 -19.19 0.14 -5.61
CA ILE A 74 -18.29 1.20 -6.07
C ILE A 74 -17.53 1.82 -4.89
N TYR A 75 -18.23 2.12 -3.79
CA TYR A 75 -17.58 2.59 -2.58
C TYR A 75 -16.56 1.56 -2.05
N GLY A 76 -16.93 0.28 -2.04
CA GLY A 76 -16.00 -0.80 -1.68
C GLY A 76 -14.77 -0.87 -2.59
N ALA A 77 -14.92 -0.68 -3.90
CA ALA A 77 -13.81 -0.62 -4.84
C ALA A 77 -12.89 0.59 -4.57
N GLN A 78 -13.46 1.75 -4.25
CA GLN A 78 -12.68 2.93 -3.87
C GLN A 78 -11.83 2.65 -2.62
N GLN A 79 -12.41 2.04 -1.58
CA GLN A 79 -11.69 1.73 -0.35
C GLN A 79 -10.56 0.71 -0.60
N ALA A 80 -10.81 -0.33 -1.40
CA ALA A 80 -9.78 -1.30 -1.76
C ALA A 80 -8.62 -0.65 -2.56
N ALA A 81 -8.94 0.29 -3.47
CA ALA A 81 -7.92 1.03 -4.21
C ALA A 81 -7.09 1.96 -3.31
N ILE A 82 -7.70 2.57 -2.29
CA ILE A 82 -6.98 3.36 -1.29
C ILE A 82 -6.06 2.47 -0.46
N ALA A 83 -6.56 1.33 0.05
CA ALA A 83 -5.74 0.37 0.80
C ALA A 83 -4.53 -0.11 -0.01
N LEU A 84 -4.73 -0.46 -1.29
CA LEU A 84 -3.62 -0.83 -2.18
C LEU A 84 -2.56 0.28 -2.30
N ALA A 85 -2.99 1.54 -2.35
CA ALA A 85 -2.07 2.68 -2.40
C ALA A 85 -1.34 2.87 -1.06
N GLU A 86 -2.02 2.63 0.06
CA GLU A 86 -1.44 2.65 1.41
C GLU A 86 -0.35 1.58 1.54
N GLU A 87 -0.63 0.31 1.21
CA GLU A 87 0.37 -0.77 1.29
C GLU A 87 1.54 -0.58 0.33
N SER A 88 1.29 0.03 -0.84
CA SER A 88 2.37 0.43 -1.75
C SER A 88 3.26 1.53 -1.16
N VAL A 89 2.69 2.46 -0.37
CA VAL A 89 3.44 3.47 0.39
C VAL A 89 4.26 2.82 1.50
N GLN A 90 3.68 1.86 2.23
CA GLN A 90 4.39 1.10 3.26
C GLN A 90 5.57 0.32 2.67
N CYS A 91 5.39 -0.37 1.55
CA CYS A 91 6.46 -1.02 0.79
C CYS A 91 7.62 -0.06 0.47
N ALA A 92 7.30 1.15 0.00
CA ALA A 92 8.32 2.16 -0.32
C ALA A 92 9.08 2.62 0.94
N ALA A 93 8.37 2.83 2.05
CA ALA A 93 8.96 3.23 3.33
C ALA A 93 9.87 2.14 3.90
N VAL A 94 9.43 0.87 3.87
CA VAL A 94 10.22 -0.30 4.28
C VAL A 94 11.49 -0.43 3.44
N CYS A 95 11.41 -0.21 2.12
CA CYS A 95 12.58 -0.19 1.25
C CYS A 95 13.58 0.89 1.66
N MET A 96 13.12 2.10 2.01
CA MET A 96 14.01 3.17 2.49
C MET A 96 14.69 2.78 3.82
N LYS A 97 13.94 2.28 4.80
CA LYS A 97 14.50 1.79 6.08
C LYS A 97 15.50 0.65 5.86
N PHE A 98 15.23 -0.24 4.90
CA PHE A 98 16.13 -1.33 4.55
C PHE A 98 17.47 -0.79 4.00
N LEU A 99 17.43 0.14 3.04
CA LEU A 99 18.64 0.77 2.49
C LEU A 99 19.45 1.51 3.57
N GLU A 100 18.79 2.21 4.49
CA GLU A 100 19.47 2.87 5.62
C GLU A 100 20.14 1.86 6.56
N SER A 101 19.52 0.70 6.77
CA SER A 101 20.04 -0.37 7.62
C SER A 101 21.26 -1.05 7.01
N ILE A 102 21.36 -1.11 5.68
CA ILE A 102 22.55 -1.62 4.98
C ILE A 102 23.69 -0.60 5.05
N LYS A 103 23.41 0.69 4.84
CA LYS A 103 24.44 1.76 4.82
C LYS A 103 25.12 2.00 6.17
N LYS A 104 24.47 1.67 7.28
CA LYS A 104 24.99 1.84 8.65
C LYS A 104 25.85 0.66 9.14
N LYS A 105 25.93 -0.43 8.38
CA LYS A 105 26.80 -1.58 8.68
C LYS A 105 28.17 -1.39 8.04
#